data_AF-F6IM99-F1
#
_entry.id   AF-F6IM99-F1
#
_cell.length_a   1.000
_cell.length_b   1.000
_cell.length_c   1.000
_cell.angle_alpha   90.00
_cell.angle_beta   90.00
_cell.angle_gamma   90.00
#
_symmetry.space_group_name_H-M   'P 1'
#
loop_
_entity.id
_entity.type
_entity.pdbx_description
1 polymer ?
#
loop_
_entity_poly.entity_id
_entity_poly.type
_entity_poly.pdbx_seq_one_letter_code
_entity_poly.pdbx_strand_id
1 'polypeptide(L)'
;MPLPASLFQGRYTRQQIADAVGIASDLLAYWIREGLLIAAEGEGLGKGKHRFFGFEAVHIAAVLKELGRYGVQTAGLKQVASLLWGVFAFGSKHPDITESDMLRAAYLRRARAKYPARASLAQGEEEASREDYGSFEDWLEHHTDTTEKAFEIEPWLDEKAQLRFALYFDLFAENVFDQEHTRWMFFHEDDQLIAVPEEFYTGPYDLENVPSYIMVDLSLIIKPLWML
;
A
#
# COMPACT_ATOMS: atom_id res chain seq x y z
N MET A 1 15.29 20.19 8.15
CA MET A 1 15.81 19.50 9.34
C MET A 1 15.56 18.02 9.09
N PRO A 2 16.59 17.17 8.92
CA PRO A 2 16.36 15.76 8.60
C PRO A 2 15.73 15.08 9.83
N LEU A 3 14.60 14.41 9.61
CA LEU A 3 13.90 13.64 10.63
C LEU A 3 14.75 12.44 11.07
N PRO A 4 14.66 11.98 12.32
CA PRO A 4 15.51 10.90 12.80
C PRO A 4 15.12 9.56 12.15
N ALA A 5 16.10 8.87 11.58
CA ALA A 5 16.01 7.50 11.04
C ALA A 5 15.60 6.43 12.07
N SER A 6 15.17 6.81 13.27
CA SER A 6 14.96 5.94 14.43
C SER A 6 13.63 5.19 14.43
N LEU A 7 12.63 5.62 13.65
CA LEU A 7 11.30 4.97 13.69
C LEU A 7 11.27 3.65 12.93
N PHE A 8 11.96 3.56 11.79
CA PHE A 8 12.07 2.32 10.99
C PHE A 8 12.83 1.18 11.68
N GLN A 9 13.64 1.50 12.69
CA GLN A 9 14.39 0.53 13.50
C GLN A 9 13.87 0.42 14.94
N GLY A 10 12.79 1.15 15.26
CA GLY A 10 12.25 1.26 16.60
C GLY A 10 11.54 -0.01 17.05
N ARG A 11 11.87 -0.48 18.25
CA ARG A 11 11.09 -1.48 18.98
C ARG A 11 10.19 -0.77 19.97
N TYR A 12 8.88 -0.90 19.80
CA TYR A 12 7.89 -0.24 20.63
C TYR A 12 7.30 -1.22 21.64
N THR A 13 7.19 -0.78 22.87
CA THR A 13 6.35 -1.45 23.87
C THR A 13 4.88 -1.17 23.58
N ARG A 14 3.99 -2.00 24.12
CA ARG A 14 2.54 -1.74 24.09
C ARG A 14 2.19 -0.32 24.56
N GLN A 15 2.84 0.17 25.61
CA GLN A 15 2.53 1.50 26.14
C GLN A 15 2.92 2.61 25.16
N GLN A 16 4.09 2.49 24.52
CA GLN A 16 4.53 3.47 23.52
C GLN A 16 3.58 3.52 22.31
N ILE A 17 3.05 2.38 21.86
CA ILE A 17 2.04 2.37 20.79
C ILE A 17 0.75 3.06 21.26
N ALA A 18 0.29 2.75 22.47
CA ALA A 18 -0.92 3.35 23.04
C ALA A 18 -0.79 4.88 23.13
N ASP A 19 0.37 5.37 23.56
CA ASP A 19 0.66 6.79 23.70
C ASP A 19 0.79 7.47 22.33
N ALA A 20 1.54 6.87 21.40
CA ALA A 20 1.74 7.42 20.05
C ALA A 20 0.42 7.53 19.28
N VAL A 21 -0.40 6.49 19.33
CA VAL A 21 -1.67 6.41 18.59
C VAL A 21 -2.82 7.06 19.36
N GLY A 22 -2.67 7.31 20.66
CA GLY A 22 -3.72 7.88 21.50
C GLY A 22 -4.90 6.94 21.69
N ILE A 23 -4.63 5.69 22.07
CA ILE A 23 -5.64 4.65 22.39
C ILE A 23 -5.41 4.10 23.79
N ALA A 24 -6.49 3.65 24.44
CA ALA A 24 -6.38 3.05 25.77
C ALA A 24 -5.53 1.77 25.75
N SER A 25 -4.65 1.61 26.74
CA SER A 25 -3.77 0.43 26.87
C SER A 25 -4.57 -0.89 26.91
N ASP A 26 -5.78 -0.87 27.48
CA ASP A 26 -6.67 -2.03 27.53
C ASP A 26 -7.26 -2.41 26.16
N LEU A 27 -7.63 -1.40 25.35
CA LEU A 27 -8.09 -1.62 23.97
C LEU A 27 -6.96 -2.22 23.13
N LEU A 28 -5.74 -1.70 23.29
CA LEU A 28 -4.58 -2.21 22.61
C LEU A 28 -4.24 -3.64 23.04
N ALA A 29 -4.35 -3.94 24.34
CA ALA A 29 -4.19 -5.31 24.86
C ALA A 29 -5.25 -6.27 24.29
N TYR A 30 -6.49 -5.81 24.13
CA TYR A 30 -7.55 -6.55 23.45
C TYR A 30 -7.19 -6.83 21.99
N TRP A 31 -6.76 -5.83 21.22
CA TRP A 31 -6.35 -6.01 19.82
C TRP A 31 -5.20 -6.99 19.65
N ILE A 32 -4.20 -6.95 20.54
CA ILE A 32 -3.08 -7.92 20.54
C ILE A 32 -3.59 -9.34 20.82
N ARG A 33 -4.49 -9.51 21.79
CA ARG A 33 -5.08 -10.82 22.12
C ARG A 33 -5.90 -11.38 20.96
N GLU A 34 -6.64 -10.51 20.29
CA GLU A 34 -7.49 -10.85 19.15
C GLU A 34 -6.74 -11.00 17.82
N GLY A 35 -5.43 -10.75 17.82
CA GLY A 35 -4.55 -10.93 16.65
C GLY A 35 -4.57 -9.78 15.63
N LEU A 36 -5.14 -8.62 15.98
CA LEU A 36 -5.14 -7.44 15.09
C LEU A 36 -3.74 -6.80 15.03
N LEU A 37 -2.95 -6.95 16.09
CA LEU A 37 -1.57 -6.47 16.16
C LEU A 37 -0.65 -7.61 16.53
N ILE A 38 0.42 -7.74 15.75
CA ILE A 38 1.38 -8.83 15.83
C ILE A 38 2.68 -8.26 16.41
N ALA A 39 3.24 -8.95 17.41
CA ALA A 39 4.53 -8.60 17.98
C ALA A 39 5.65 -9.03 17.03
N ALA A 40 6.78 -8.33 17.06
CA ALA A 40 7.93 -8.67 16.23
C ALA A 40 8.48 -10.07 16.58
N GLU A 41 8.87 -10.85 15.57
CA GLU A 41 9.39 -12.20 15.76
C GLU A 41 10.65 -12.22 16.65
N GLY A 42 10.78 -13.26 17.49
CA GLY A 42 11.96 -13.49 18.33
C GLY A 42 11.99 -12.73 19.67
N GLU A 43 11.08 -11.78 19.91
CA GLU A 43 11.09 -10.94 21.10
C GLU A 43 9.91 -11.26 22.04
N GLY A 44 10.22 -11.61 23.30
CA GLY A 44 9.19 -11.82 24.33
C GLY A 44 8.61 -13.25 24.43
N LEU A 45 9.25 -14.27 23.85
CA LEU A 45 8.83 -15.68 23.99
C LEU A 45 9.28 -16.34 25.33
N GLY A 46 9.19 -15.61 26.45
CA GLY A 46 9.53 -16.13 27.78
C GLY A 46 8.75 -15.44 28.90
N LYS A 47 8.49 -16.16 30.02
CA LYS A 47 7.84 -15.59 31.21
C LYS A 47 8.62 -14.34 31.67
N GLY A 48 7.93 -13.19 31.68
CA GLY A 48 8.48 -11.92 32.19
C GLY A 48 9.20 -11.03 31.16
N LYS A 49 9.28 -11.41 29.88
CA LYS A 49 9.85 -10.53 28.84
C LYS A 49 8.75 -9.69 28.19
N HIS A 50 9.03 -8.39 28.03
CA HIS A 50 8.14 -7.48 27.30
C HIS A 50 8.06 -7.90 25.83
N ARG A 51 6.85 -7.92 25.28
CA ARG A 51 6.64 -8.00 23.83
C ARG A 51 6.95 -6.64 23.24
N PHE A 52 7.73 -6.65 22.17
CA PHE A 52 7.99 -5.47 21.36
C PHE A 52 7.32 -5.62 20.01
N PHE A 53 7.04 -4.47 19.42
CA PHE A 53 6.36 -4.33 18.15
C PHE A 53 7.23 -3.47 17.23
N GLY A 54 7.20 -3.72 15.93
CA GLY A 54 7.81 -2.81 14.97
C GLY A 54 6.92 -1.60 14.69
N PHE A 55 7.42 -0.68 13.87
CA PHE A 55 6.72 0.54 13.50
C PHE A 55 5.43 0.24 12.72
N GLU A 56 5.40 -0.87 11.98
CA GLU A 56 4.24 -1.32 11.22
C GLU A 56 3.02 -1.52 12.12
N ALA A 57 3.22 -2.00 13.36
CA ALA A 57 2.14 -2.15 14.33
C ALA A 57 1.59 -0.79 14.80
N VAL A 58 2.43 0.25 14.86
CA VAL A 58 2.03 1.62 15.22
C VAL A 58 1.10 2.18 14.13
N HIS A 59 1.49 2.04 12.86
CA HIS A 59 0.68 2.52 11.73
C HIS A 59 -0.62 1.74 11.57
N ILE A 60 -0.55 0.40 11.68
CA ILE A 60 -1.74 -0.44 11.64
C ILE A 60 -2.69 -0.04 12.78
N ALA A 61 -2.19 0.16 14.00
CA ALA A 61 -3.02 0.62 15.11
C ALA A 61 -3.68 1.99 14.84
N ALA A 62 -3.00 2.91 14.16
CA ALA A 62 -3.55 4.21 13.78
C ALA A 62 -4.70 4.08 12.76
N VAL A 63 -4.54 3.24 11.73
CA VAL A 63 -5.61 2.97 10.76
C VAL A 63 -6.80 2.30 11.45
N LEU A 64 -6.55 1.30 12.30
CA LEU A 64 -7.62 0.61 13.04
C LEU A 64 -8.36 1.54 14.01
N LYS A 65 -7.66 2.46 14.67
CA LYS A 65 -8.26 3.50 15.51
C LYS A 65 -9.20 4.36 14.68
N GLU A 66 -8.73 4.87 13.55
CA GLU A 66 -9.51 5.79 12.72
C GLU A 66 -10.77 5.10 12.17
N LEU A 67 -10.65 3.87 11.66
CA LEU A 67 -11.81 3.08 11.24
C LEU A 67 -12.76 2.76 12.40
N GLY A 68 -12.24 2.48 13.59
CA GLY A 68 -13.05 2.28 14.79
C GLY A 68 -13.89 3.51 15.17
N ARG A 69 -13.41 4.73 14.89
CA ARG A 69 -14.17 5.98 15.10
C ARG A 69 -15.36 6.11 14.17
N TYR A 70 -15.29 5.51 12.98
CA TYR A 70 -16.41 5.39 12.04
C TYR A 70 -17.38 4.24 12.36
N GLY A 71 -17.18 3.54 13.48
CA GLY A 71 -18.08 2.47 13.94
C GLY A 71 -17.76 1.09 13.38
N VAL A 72 -16.60 0.89 12.74
CA VAL A 72 -16.18 -0.43 12.29
C VAL A 72 -16.00 -1.36 13.48
N GLN A 73 -16.75 -2.47 13.49
CA GLN A 73 -16.71 -3.44 14.57
C GLN A 73 -15.43 -4.28 14.52
N THR A 74 -15.08 -4.94 15.63
CA THR A 74 -13.87 -5.77 15.74
C THR A 74 -13.71 -6.79 14.61
N ALA A 75 -14.80 -7.39 14.13
CA ALA A 75 -14.75 -8.32 13.00
C ALA A 75 -14.25 -7.65 11.70
N GLY A 76 -14.73 -6.44 11.40
CA GLY A 76 -14.24 -5.64 10.27
C GLY A 76 -12.80 -5.17 10.50
N LEU A 77 -12.46 -4.74 11.72
CA LEU A 77 -11.09 -4.36 12.08
C LEU A 77 -10.10 -5.53 11.93
N LYS A 78 -10.53 -6.78 12.17
CA LYS A 78 -9.71 -7.98 11.91
C LYS A 78 -9.41 -8.16 10.43
N GLN A 79 -10.39 -7.94 9.56
CA GLN A 79 -10.19 -8.03 8.11
C GLN A 79 -9.23 -6.95 7.62
N VAL A 80 -9.39 -5.71 8.13
CA VAL A 80 -8.48 -4.61 7.83
C VAL A 80 -7.07 -4.93 8.30
N ALA A 81 -6.91 -5.38 9.55
CA ALA A 81 -5.61 -5.76 10.08
C ALA A 81 -4.96 -6.84 9.21
N SER A 82 -5.72 -7.88 8.81
CA SER A 82 -5.22 -8.93 7.93
C SER A 82 -4.77 -8.40 6.57
N LEU A 83 -5.51 -7.45 5.98
CA LEU A 83 -5.12 -6.79 4.73
C LEU A 83 -3.81 -6.01 4.91
N LEU A 84 -3.72 -5.17 5.96
CA LEU A 84 -2.56 -4.32 6.20
C LEU A 84 -1.30 -5.12 6.53
N TRP A 85 -1.41 -6.18 7.35
CA TRP A 85 -0.30 -7.11 7.60
C TRP A 85 0.11 -7.85 6.31
N GLY A 86 -0.85 -8.21 5.46
CA GLY A 86 -0.57 -8.80 4.15
C GLY A 86 0.17 -7.85 3.21
N VAL A 87 -0.19 -6.56 3.23
CA VAL A 87 0.48 -5.49 2.49
C VAL A 87 1.92 -5.31 2.99
N PHE A 88 2.11 -5.19 4.31
CA PHE A 88 3.45 -5.08 4.90
C PHE A 88 4.33 -6.29 4.56
N ALA A 89 3.81 -7.51 4.72
CA ALA A 89 4.54 -8.74 4.42
C ALA A 89 4.82 -8.92 2.92
N PHE A 90 4.03 -8.30 2.06
CA PHE A 90 4.27 -8.29 0.61
C PHE A 90 5.36 -7.29 0.25
N GLY A 91 5.24 -6.03 0.65
CA GLY A 91 6.25 -5.00 0.36
C GLY A 91 7.61 -5.29 1.00
N SER A 92 7.63 -5.83 2.22
CA SER A 92 8.89 -6.13 2.93
C SER A 92 9.73 -7.24 2.28
N LYS A 93 9.14 -8.08 1.42
CA LYS A 93 9.87 -9.08 0.63
C LYS A 93 10.62 -8.47 -0.56
N HIS A 94 10.31 -7.22 -0.90
CA HIS A 94 10.87 -6.50 -2.02
C HIS A 94 11.43 -5.13 -1.59
N PRO A 95 12.37 -5.09 -0.63
CA PRO A 95 12.88 -3.85 -0.05
C PRO A 95 13.68 -2.99 -1.04
N ASP A 96 14.10 -3.57 -2.16
CA ASP A 96 14.84 -2.92 -3.24
C ASP A 96 13.92 -2.29 -4.31
N ILE A 97 12.61 -2.53 -4.25
CA ILE A 97 11.64 -1.94 -5.18
C ILE A 97 11.20 -0.57 -4.67
N THR A 98 11.39 0.46 -5.50
CA THR A 98 10.89 1.81 -5.22
C THR A 98 9.53 2.07 -5.86
N GLU A 99 8.83 3.10 -5.40
CA GLU A 99 7.60 3.59 -6.05
C GLU A 99 7.83 3.91 -7.54
N SER A 100 8.99 4.47 -7.86
CA SER A 100 9.39 4.81 -9.21
C SER A 100 9.58 3.57 -10.11
N ASP A 101 10.08 2.47 -9.56
CA ASP A 101 10.19 1.20 -10.28
C ASP A 101 8.80 0.60 -10.57
N MET A 102 7.89 0.69 -9.59
CA MET A 102 6.51 0.24 -9.72
C MET A 102 5.73 1.02 -10.79
N LEU A 103 5.86 2.35 -10.80
CA LEU A 103 5.22 3.20 -11.81
C LEU A 103 5.73 2.87 -13.22
N ARG A 104 7.04 2.66 -13.39
CA ARG A 104 7.62 2.24 -14.68
C ARG A 104 7.17 0.85 -15.10
N ALA A 105 7.10 -0.10 -14.17
CA ALA A 105 6.61 -1.45 -14.46
C ALA A 105 5.12 -1.45 -14.86
N ALA A 106 4.30 -0.62 -14.21
CA ALA A 106 2.90 -0.43 -14.58
C ALA A 106 2.78 0.19 -15.99
N TYR A 107 3.62 1.17 -16.30
CA TYR A 107 3.68 1.80 -17.63
C TYR A 107 4.09 0.80 -18.72
N LEU A 108 5.13 -0.01 -18.45
CA LEU A 108 5.56 -1.12 -19.31
C LEU A 108 4.43 -2.12 -19.57
N ARG A 109 3.71 -2.54 -18.52
CA ARG A 109 2.60 -3.48 -18.63
C ARG A 109 1.48 -2.92 -19.52
N ARG A 110 1.11 -1.65 -19.33
CA ARG A 110 0.10 -0.96 -20.15
C ARG A 110 0.55 -0.87 -21.61
N ALA A 111 1.81 -0.54 -21.85
CA ALA A 111 2.38 -0.50 -23.20
C ALA A 111 2.38 -1.88 -23.88
N ARG A 112 2.79 -2.93 -23.17
CA ARG A 112 2.77 -4.31 -23.70
C ARG A 112 1.36 -4.80 -24.01
N ALA A 113 0.36 -4.37 -23.23
CA ALA A 113 -1.05 -4.66 -23.51
C ALA A 113 -1.61 -3.85 -24.69
N LYS A 114 -1.18 -2.59 -24.86
CA LYS A 114 -1.61 -1.70 -25.94
C LYS A 114 -0.98 -2.06 -27.28
N TYR A 115 0.32 -2.35 -27.30
CA TYR A 115 1.09 -2.60 -28.52
C TYR A 115 1.43 -4.08 -28.64
N PRO A 116 0.70 -4.86 -29.46
CA PRO A 116 1.01 -6.27 -29.65
C PRO A 116 2.41 -6.45 -30.24
N ALA A 117 3.01 -7.61 -29.97
CA ALA A 117 4.25 -8.03 -30.65
C ALA A 117 4.02 -7.95 -32.16
N ARG A 118 4.98 -7.33 -32.87
CA ARG A 118 4.92 -7.01 -34.29
C ARG A 118 4.38 -8.20 -35.12
N ALA A 119 3.08 -8.24 -35.39
CA ALA A 119 2.55 -9.11 -36.43
C ALA A 119 3.13 -8.57 -37.74
N SER A 120 3.59 -9.44 -38.64
CA SER A 120 4.08 -9.02 -39.97
C SER A 120 2.99 -8.16 -40.64
N LEU A 121 3.15 -6.84 -40.62
CA LEU A 121 2.14 -5.91 -41.10
C LEU A 121 2.09 -5.96 -42.64
N ALA A 122 0.95 -6.44 -43.16
CA ALA A 122 0.49 -6.03 -44.48
C ALA A 122 0.12 -4.54 -44.42
N GLN A 123 0.58 -3.79 -45.42
CA GLN A 123 0.38 -2.35 -45.57
C GLN A 123 -1.11 -1.99 -45.59
N GLY A 124 -1.49 -0.94 -44.87
CA GLY A 124 -2.79 -0.29 -45.07
C GLY A 124 -3.22 0.62 -43.94
N GLU A 125 -3.23 1.92 -44.27
CA GLU A 125 -4.10 2.97 -43.76
C GLU A 125 -3.65 3.84 -42.57
N GLU A 126 -3.67 5.13 -42.89
CA GLU A 126 -3.34 6.31 -42.11
C GLU A 126 -4.51 6.69 -41.20
N GLU A 127 -4.21 6.98 -39.93
CA GLU A 127 -4.73 8.15 -39.19
C GLU A 127 -3.94 8.25 -37.88
N ALA A 128 -2.75 8.85 -37.97
CA ALA A 128 -1.85 9.03 -36.83
C ALA A 128 -2.39 10.12 -35.90
N SER A 129 -3.02 9.70 -34.80
CA SER A 129 -3.08 10.51 -33.58
C SER A 129 -1.72 10.47 -32.87
N ARG A 130 -1.41 11.47 -32.03
CA ARG A 130 -0.09 11.66 -31.38
C ARG A 130 0.40 10.38 -30.69
N GLU A 131 1.42 9.76 -31.29
CA GLU A 131 2.24 8.63 -30.79
C GLU A 131 1.55 7.25 -30.71
N ASP A 132 0.97 6.79 -31.82
CA ASP A 132 0.66 5.36 -31.99
C ASP A 132 1.86 4.60 -32.60
N TYR A 133 2.53 3.80 -31.76
CA TYR A 133 3.67 2.96 -32.15
C TYR A 133 3.23 1.65 -32.81
N GLY A 134 4.04 1.13 -33.74
CA GLY A 134 3.69 -0.06 -34.52
C GLY A 134 3.86 -1.39 -33.77
N SER A 135 4.65 -1.40 -32.69
CA SER A 135 4.79 -2.55 -31.78
C SER A 135 5.35 -2.12 -30.43
N PHE A 136 5.38 -3.04 -29.46
CA PHE A 136 6.00 -2.79 -28.17
C PHE A 136 7.50 -2.46 -28.28
N GLU A 137 8.22 -3.11 -29.21
CA GLU A 137 9.63 -2.83 -29.45
C GLU A 137 9.86 -1.41 -29.99
N ASP A 138 9.00 -0.95 -30.91
CA ASP A 138 9.03 0.41 -31.45
C ASP A 138 8.74 1.45 -30.35
N TRP A 139 7.76 1.15 -29.49
CA TRP A 139 7.48 1.98 -28.32
C TRP A 139 8.69 2.04 -27.37
N LEU A 140 9.36 0.92 -27.12
CA LEU A 140 10.54 0.85 -26.24
C LEU A 140 11.72 1.68 -26.76
N GLU A 141 11.94 1.72 -28.08
CA GLU A 141 12.99 2.55 -28.68
C GLU A 141 12.83 4.05 -28.37
N HIS A 142 11.59 4.49 -28.09
CA HIS A 142 11.26 5.88 -27.78
C HIS A 142 11.08 6.16 -26.27
N HIS A 143 11.07 5.12 -25.43
CA HIS A 143 10.86 5.19 -23.98
C HIS A 143 12.05 4.62 -23.21
N THR A 144 13.19 5.30 -23.38
CA THR A 144 14.49 4.91 -22.81
C THR A 144 14.62 5.13 -21.30
N ASP A 145 13.59 5.66 -20.65
CA ASP A 145 13.53 5.89 -19.21
C ASP A 145 13.11 4.63 -18.41
N THR A 146 12.85 3.51 -19.10
CA THR A 146 12.57 2.22 -18.50
C THR A 146 13.83 1.59 -17.87
N THR A 147 13.68 0.97 -16.69
CA THR A 147 14.78 0.41 -15.89
C THR A 147 14.78 -1.11 -15.95
N GLU A 148 15.95 -1.73 -15.72
CA GLU A 148 16.07 -3.20 -15.58
C GLU A 148 15.13 -3.74 -14.51
N LYS A 149 15.00 -3.02 -13.39
CA LYS A 149 14.08 -3.35 -12.30
C LYS A 149 12.62 -3.34 -12.76
N ALA A 150 12.22 -2.39 -13.60
CA ALA A 150 10.86 -2.35 -14.13
C ALA A 150 10.54 -3.57 -15.02
N PHE A 151 11.50 -4.05 -15.81
CA PHE A 151 11.37 -5.30 -16.58
C PHE A 151 11.33 -6.55 -15.70
N GLU A 152 12.02 -6.55 -14.55
CA GLU A 152 11.94 -7.62 -13.57
C GLU A 152 10.55 -7.71 -12.92
N ILE A 153 9.91 -6.55 -12.69
CA ILE A 153 8.62 -6.43 -12.00
C ILE A 153 7.44 -6.72 -12.93
N GLU A 154 7.45 -6.15 -14.14
CA GLU A 154 6.33 -6.18 -15.09
C GLU A 154 5.65 -7.55 -15.27
N PRO A 155 6.39 -8.68 -15.40
CA PRO A 155 5.79 -9.99 -15.69
C PRO A 155 4.84 -10.51 -14.61
N TRP A 156 5.09 -10.19 -13.34
CA TRP A 156 4.26 -10.63 -12.21
C TRP A 156 3.41 -9.50 -11.62
N LEU A 157 3.54 -8.29 -12.14
CA LEU A 157 2.77 -7.14 -11.68
C LEU A 157 1.33 -7.23 -12.16
N ASP A 158 0.41 -7.62 -11.28
CA ASP A 158 -1.03 -7.49 -11.51
C ASP A 158 -1.62 -6.27 -10.76
N GLU A 159 -2.91 -6.02 -10.96
CA GLU A 159 -3.61 -4.91 -10.33
C GLU A 159 -3.61 -5.01 -8.79
N LYS A 160 -3.71 -6.23 -8.25
CA LYS A 160 -3.66 -6.47 -6.80
C LYS A 160 -2.27 -6.16 -6.23
N ALA A 161 -1.21 -6.52 -6.95
CA ALA A 161 0.17 -6.21 -6.59
C ALA A 161 0.41 -4.68 -6.65
N GLN A 162 -0.12 -3.99 -7.67
CA GLN A 162 -0.05 -2.52 -7.75
C GLN A 162 -0.70 -1.86 -6.53
N LEU A 163 -1.94 -2.24 -6.19
CA LEU A 163 -2.64 -1.69 -5.02
C LEU A 163 -1.91 -1.99 -3.71
N ARG A 164 -1.37 -3.21 -3.54
CA ARG A 164 -0.59 -3.56 -2.34
C ARG A 164 0.68 -2.74 -2.22
N PHE A 165 1.43 -2.52 -3.31
CA PHE A 165 2.63 -1.69 -3.26
C PHE A 165 2.30 -0.22 -3.02
N ALA A 166 1.28 0.33 -3.68
CA ALA A 166 0.83 1.70 -3.43
C ALA A 166 0.48 1.90 -1.95
N LEU A 167 -0.35 1.02 -1.38
CA LEU A 167 -0.71 1.08 0.04
C LEU A 167 0.51 0.86 0.95
N TYR A 168 1.44 0.00 0.56
CA TYR A 168 2.66 -0.25 1.30
C TYR A 168 3.51 1.01 1.39
N PHE A 169 3.73 1.70 0.27
CA PHE A 169 4.51 2.93 0.28
C PHE A 169 3.79 4.00 1.12
N ASP A 170 2.52 4.27 0.84
CA ASP A 170 1.73 5.29 1.54
C ASP A 170 1.61 5.07 3.05
N LEU A 171 1.66 3.83 3.53
CA LEU A 171 1.60 3.54 4.97
C LEU A 171 2.97 3.39 5.61
N PHE A 172 3.93 2.77 4.94
CA PHE A 172 5.13 2.24 5.57
C PHE A 172 6.43 2.80 5.00
N ALA A 173 6.39 3.57 3.91
CA ALA A 173 7.55 4.28 3.39
C ALA A 173 7.48 5.79 3.70
N GLU A 174 8.60 6.49 3.51
CA GLU A 174 8.69 7.93 3.78
C GLU A 174 7.88 8.79 2.79
N ASN A 175 7.41 8.24 1.68
CA ASN A 175 6.68 8.99 0.65
C ASN A 175 5.32 9.53 1.14
N VAL A 176 4.76 9.00 2.24
CA VAL A 176 3.56 9.57 2.89
C VAL A 176 3.72 11.06 3.21
N PHE A 177 4.94 11.56 3.37
CA PHE A 177 5.23 12.98 3.62
C PHE A 177 5.03 13.89 2.41
N ASP A 178 5.18 13.35 1.21
CA ASP A 178 5.27 14.13 -0.02
C ASP A 178 3.90 14.69 -0.45
N GLN A 179 2.81 14.04 -0.04
CA GLN A 179 1.45 14.46 -0.38
C GLN A 179 0.72 15.06 0.83
N GLU A 180 -0.01 16.16 0.64
CA GLU A 180 -0.81 16.79 1.70
C GLU A 180 -1.95 15.87 2.18
N HIS A 181 -2.58 15.17 1.24
CA HIS A 181 -3.68 14.24 1.46
C HIS A 181 -3.44 12.94 0.69
N THR A 182 -3.23 11.85 1.41
CA THR A 182 -3.13 10.49 0.85
C THR A 182 -4.33 9.69 1.32
N ARG A 183 -5.40 9.71 0.53
CA ARG A 183 -6.69 9.14 0.92
C ARG A 183 -6.91 7.76 0.33
N TRP A 184 -7.36 6.84 1.19
CA TRP A 184 -7.66 5.46 0.84
C TRP A 184 -9.08 5.10 1.23
N MET A 185 -9.78 4.44 0.33
CA MET A 185 -11.13 3.90 0.54
C MET A 185 -11.04 2.43 0.93
N PHE A 186 -11.74 2.06 1.99
CA PHE A 186 -11.92 0.69 2.45
C PHE A 186 -13.38 0.28 2.27
N PHE A 187 -13.63 -0.80 1.54
CA PHE A 187 -14.97 -1.29 1.24
C PHE A 187 -14.99 -2.79 0.98
N HIS A 188 -16.19 -3.37 0.93
CA HIS A 188 -16.40 -4.77 0.59
C HIS A 188 -16.90 -4.93 -0.82
N GLU A 189 -16.29 -5.85 -1.55
CA GLU A 189 -16.75 -6.37 -2.84
C GLU A 189 -16.75 -7.89 -2.76
N ASP A 190 -17.88 -8.54 -3.04
CA ASP A 190 -18.05 -10.00 -2.97
C ASP A 190 -17.51 -10.63 -1.66
N ASP A 191 -17.88 -10.05 -0.51
CA ASP A 191 -17.43 -10.42 0.84
C ASP A 191 -15.91 -10.28 1.10
N GLN A 192 -15.16 -9.69 0.17
CA GLN A 192 -13.73 -9.39 0.32
C GLN A 192 -13.54 -7.92 0.67
N LEU A 193 -12.74 -7.65 1.71
CA LEU A 193 -12.28 -6.31 2.00
C LEU A 193 -11.24 -5.89 0.96
N ILE A 194 -11.46 -4.74 0.34
CA ILE A 194 -10.57 -4.10 -0.62
C ILE A 194 -10.18 -2.72 -0.09
N ALA A 195 -8.95 -2.32 -0.41
CA ALA A 195 -8.45 -0.98 -0.18
C ALA A 195 -7.92 -0.41 -1.50
N VAL A 196 -8.37 0.79 -1.87
CA VAL A 196 -7.94 1.52 -3.09
C VAL A 196 -7.68 2.98 -2.76
N PRO A 197 -6.76 3.66 -3.45
CA PRO A 197 -6.57 5.09 -3.28
C PRO A 197 -7.76 5.88 -3.88
N GLU A 198 -8.05 7.06 -3.35
CA GLU A 198 -9.18 7.92 -3.77
C GLU A 198 -9.14 8.22 -5.28
N GLU A 199 -7.95 8.36 -5.88
CA GLU A 199 -7.81 8.64 -7.31
C GLU A 199 -8.33 7.51 -8.22
N PHE A 200 -8.42 6.28 -7.71
CA PHE A 200 -9.02 5.15 -8.43
C PHE A 200 -10.56 5.16 -8.38
N TYR A 201 -11.18 6.14 -7.68
CA TYR A 201 -12.62 6.35 -7.62
C TYR A 201 -13.29 6.46 -9.00
N THR A 202 -12.58 6.99 -9.99
CA THR A 202 -13.07 7.16 -11.38
C THR A 202 -12.48 6.12 -12.36
N GLY A 203 -11.82 5.09 -11.84
CA GLY A 203 -11.05 4.10 -12.60
C GLY A 203 -11.76 2.75 -12.82
N PRO A 204 -11.00 1.66 -13.04
CA PRO A 204 -11.53 0.34 -13.48
C PRO A 204 -12.45 -0.36 -12.47
N TYR A 205 -12.52 0.13 -11.23
CA TYR A 205 -13.34 -0.45 -10.16
C TYR A 205 -14.79 0.05 -10.14
N ASP A 206 -15.20 0.91 -11.10
CA ASP A 206 -16.56 1.49 -11.22
C ASP A 206 -17.24 1.68 -9.85
N LEU A 207 -16.54 2.43 -9.00
CA LEU A 207 -16.85 2.55 -7.56
C LEU A 207 -18.15 3.32 -7.31
N GLU A 208 -18.81 3.84 -8.37
CA GLU A 208 -20.20 4.31 -8.34
C GLU A 208 -21.15 3.20 -7.87
N ASN A 209 -20.80 1.94 -8.09
CA ASN A 209 -21.58 0.78 -7.66
C ASN A 209 -21.20 0.27 -6.27
N VAL A 210 -20.22 0.86 -5.58
CA VAL A 210 -19.87 0.46 -4.22
C VAL A 210 -20.91 0.99 -3.24
N PRO A 211 -21.70 0.13 -2.58
CA PRO A 211 -22.85 0.55 -1.78
C PRO A 211 -22.44 1.32 -0.52
N SER A 212 -21.24 1.09 -0.01
CA SER A 212 -20.68 1.79 1.14
C SER A 212 -19.17 1.63 1.21
N TYR A 213 -18.47 2.72 1.56
CA TYR A 213 -17.04 2.72 1.83
C TYR A 213 -16.72 3.62 3.02
N ILE A 214 -15.54 3.42 3.62
CA ILE A 214 -14.95 4.35 4.58
C ILE A 214 -13.67 4.89 3.99
N MET A 215 -13.54 6.21 3.93
CA MET A 215 -12.34 6.87 3.46
C MET A 215 -11.47 7.29 4.65
N VAL A 216 -10.19 6.97 4.58
CA VAL A 216 -9.18 7.32 5.57
C VAL A 216 -8.11 8.16 4.91
N ASP A 217 -7.82 9.33 5.49
CA ASP A 217 -6.69 10.15 5.09
C ASP A 217 -5.45 9.69 5.87
N LEU A 218 -4.61 8.91 5.21
CA LEU A 218 -3.41 8.31 5.80
C LEU A 218 -2.42 9.37 6.25
N SER A 219 -2.25 10.44 5.46
CA SER A 219 -1.36 11.55 5.79
C SER A 219 -1.73 12.19 7.14
N LEU A 220 -3.03 12.35 7.43
CA LEU A 220 -3.49 12.96 8.68
C LEU A 220 -3.26 12.08 9.91
N ILE A 221 -3.25 10.75 9.76
CA ILE A 221 -3.12 9.83 10.89
C ILE A 221 -1.69 9.28 11.05
N ILE A 222 -0.91 9.19 9.96
CA ILE A 222 0.44 8.65 9.96
C ILE A 222 1.47 9.75 10.20
N LYS A 223 1.44 10.87 9.47
CA LYS A 223 2.48 11.92 9.61
C LYS A 223 2.73 12.37 11.05
N PRO A 224 1.70 12.58 11.91
CA PRO A 224 1.94 12.96 13.30
C PRO A 224 2.77 11.94 14.08
N LEU A 225 2.64 10.64 13.78
CA LEU A 225 3.37 9.57 14.45
C LEU A 225 4.87 9.61 14.14
N TRP A 226 5.23 10.18 13.00
CA TRP A 226 6.61 10.31 12.54
C TRP A 226 7.35 11.53 13.09
N MET A 227 6.59 12.49 13.63
CA MET A 227 7.13 13.71 14.22
C MET A 227 7.33 13.60 15.74
N LEU A 228 7.03 12.43 16.33
CA LEU A 228 7.22 12.10 17.75
C LEU A 228 8.64 11.57 18.02
#